data_AF-A0A7C2BL15-F1
#
_entry.id   AF-A0A7C2BL15-F1
#
_cell.length_a   1.000
_cell.length_b   1.000
_cell.length_c   1.000
_cell.angle_alpha   90.00
_cell.angle_beta   90.00
_cell.angle_gamma   90.00
#
_symmetry.space_group_name_H-M   'P 1'
#
loop_
_entity.id
_entity.type
_entity.pdbx_description
1 polymer ?
#
loop_
_entity_poly.entity_id
_entity_poly.type
_entity_poly.pdbx_seq_one_letter_code
_entity_poly.pdbx_strand_id
1 'polypeptide(L)'
;MSASMSYSRIGLFGKLTGLLRARDPMKKSILESVATLDRMIRTIESSKKSLDSVLEEHQKRAKLLNSEGDKEFQDIINEEINNIVGYKTLFEKAILDLARVRYRLETLAYVEEPMKELPAVMEELQRIEPEVAKIAPDLLNQLRSLRKKVEDIIIETAAEPSPGVTGRAPTTVVKTVAQPTVKKEDPTLLPPPPPSEVKIPETSGGINEQPQAIVVKKPEPVEVPVHVVEQWLLDELRSKGGILDVSNFISKYRVRKEVVYLALRNLESKGVIKLKRF
;
A
#
# COMPACT_ATOMS: atom_id res chain seq x y z
N MET A 1 -2.88 43.81 -67.11
CA MET A 1 -4.09 43.48 -66.32
C MET A 1 -3.73 42.22 -65.54
N SER A 2 -3.14 42.39 -64.36
CA SER A 2 -3.79 42.43 -63.04
C SER A 2 -4.09 41.04 -62.48
N ALA A 3 -3.57 40.84 -61.28
CA ALA A 3 -3.46 39.64 -60.47
C ALA A 3 -4.77 38.88 -60.20
N SER A 4 -4.63 37.58 -59.88
CA SER A 4 -5.14 37.03 -58.62
C SER A 4 -4.52 35.65 -58.35
N MET A 5 -3.58 35.62 -57.40
CA MET A 5 -3.23 34.42 -56.65
C MET A 5 -4.41 34.08 -55.74
N SER A 6 -4.94 32.86 -55.84
CA SER A 6 -5.82 32.29 -54.81
C SER A 6 -5.14 31.07 -54.20
N TYR A 7 -4.45 31.29 -53.07
CA TYR A 7 -4.00 30.24 -52.17
C TYR A 7 -5.19 29.78 -51.34
N SER A 8 -5.78 28.64 -51.71
CA SER A 8 -6.72 27.93 -50.85
C SER A 8 -5.97 27.35 -49.66
N ARG A 9 -6.11 28.00 -48.50
CA ARG A 9 -5.67 27.51 -47.19
C ARG A 9 -6.43 26.23 -46.85
N ILE A 10 -5.81 25.08 -47.08
CA ILE A 10 -6.25 23.80 -46.53
C ILE A 10 -5.90 23.81 -45.04
N GLY A 11 -6.93 23.75 -44.20
CA GLY A 11 -6.87 23.95 -42.76
C GLY A 11 -5.97 22.94 -42.02
N LEU A 12 -4.98 23.47 -41.31
CA LEU A 12 -4.15 22.79 -40.31
C LEU A 12 -4.89 22.64 -38.96
N PHE A 13 -6.10 22.07 -38.97
CA PHE A 13 -6.84 21.74 -37.74
C PHE A 13 -7.37 20.30 -37.71
N GLY A 14 -6.71 19.39 -38.43
CA GLY A 14 -7.09 17.96 -38.51
C GLY A 14 -6.28 17.01 -37.63
N LYS A 15 -5.59 17.46 -36.57
CA LYS A 15 -4.70 16.60 -35.74
C LYS A 15 -4.85 16.78 -34.22
N LEU A 16 -6.01 17.24 -33.74
CA LEU A 16 -6.32 17.30 -32.29
C LEU A 16 -7.51 16.42 -31.87
N THR A 17 -7.92 15.47 -32.71
CA THR A 17 -8.93 14.46 -32.37
C THR A 17 -8.32 13.16 -31.81
N GLY A 18 -7.16 13.25 -31.15
CA GLY A 18 -6.65 12.18 -30.28
C GLY A 18 -7.27 12.20 -28.86
N LEU A 19 -8.07 13.22 -28.54
CA LEU A 19 -8.60 13.47 -27.18
C LEU A 19 -9.91 12.71 -26.87
N LEU A 20 -10.31 11.75 -27.69
CA LEU A 20 -11.45 10.87 -27.46
C LEU A 20 -11.11 9.43 -27.83
N ARG A 21 -9.92 8.94 -27.42
CA ARG A 21 -9.78 7.50 -27.21
C ARG A 21 -10.85 7.14 -26.19
N ALA A 22 -11.88 6.41 -26.61
CA ALA A 22 -12.97 5.97 -25.76
C ALA A 22 -12.36 5.54 -24.42
N ARG A 23 -12.70 6.25 -23.35
CA ARG A 23 -12.13 6.01 -22.02
C ARG A 23 -12.37 4.56 -21.71
N ASP A 24 -11.29 3.77 -21.69
CA ASP A 24 -11.33 2.34 -21.46
C ASP A 24 -12.26 2.05 -20.25
N PRO A 25 -13.39 1.34 -20.47
CA PRO A 25 -14.39 1.14 -19.44
C PRO A 25 -13.80 0.41 -18.23
N MET A 26 -12.87 -0.50 -18.45
CA MET A 26 -12.13 -1.19 -17.40
C MET A 26 -11.32 -0.20 -16.59
N LYS A 27 -10.48 0.62 -17.25
CA LYS A 27 -9.68 1.65 -16.58
C LYS A 27 -10.55 2.60 -15.76
N LYS A 28 -11.71 2.99 -16.27
CA LYS A 28 -12.67 3.82 -15.54
C LYS A 28 -13.16 3.10 -14.27
N SER A 29 -13.58 1.84 -14.37
CA SER A 29 -14.07 1.04 -13.24
C SER A 29 -13.00 0.84 -12.16
N ILE A 30 -11.75 0.59 -12.57
CA ILE A 30 -10.59 0.52 -11.67
C ILE A 30 -10.40 1.84 -10.93
N LEU A 31 -10.39 2.98 -11.63
CA LEU A 31 -10.18 4.28 -10.99
C LEU A 31 -11.33 4.67 -10.04
N GLU A 32 -12.57 4.28 -10.35
CA GLU A 32 -13.70 4.44 -9.42
C GLU A 32 -13.55 3.57 -8.16
N SER A 33 -13.01 2.36 -8.33
CA SER A 33 -12.68 1.43 -7.25
C SER A 33 -11.58 2.01 -6.34
N VAL A 34 -10.52 2.58 -6.94
CA VAL A 34 -9.47 3.33 -6.21
C VAL A 34 -10.07 4.50 -5.42
N ALA A 35 -10.93 5.30 -6.04
CA ALA A 35 -11.58 6.42 -5.35
C ALA A 35 -12.48 5.97 -4.18
N THR A 36 -13.04 4.76 -4.25
CA THR A 36 -13.84 4.18 -3.17
C THR A 36 -12.95 3.77 -2.01
N LEU A 37 -11.82 3.12 -2.29
CA LEU A 37 -10.79 2.80 -1.29
C LEU A 37 -10.25 4.06 -0.61
N ASP A 38 -9.97 5.13 -1.36
CA ASP A 38 -9.52 6.40 -0.79
C ASP A 38 -10.50 6.97 0.24
N ARG A 39 -11.81 6.88 -0.02
CA ARG A 39 -12.84 7.33 0.94
C ARG A 39 -12.84 6.45 2.19
N MET A 40 -12.80 5.13 2.01
CA MET A 40 -12.77 4.19 3.13
C MET A 40 -11.53 4.40 4.02
N ILE A 41 -10.35 4.55 3.42
CA ILE A 41 -9.09 4.83 4.13
C ILE A 41 -9.23 6.10 4.95
N ARG A 42 -9.71 7.21 4.35
CA ARG A 42 -9.91 8.48 5.06
C ARG A 42 -10.90 8.36 6.22
N THR A 43 -11.98 7.59 6.06
CA THR A 43 -12.93 7.34 7.15
C THR A 43 -12.24 6.62 8.31
N ILE A 44 -11.46 5.58 8.03
CA ILE A 44 -10.73 4.81 9.06
C ILE A 44 -9.64 5.68 9.72
N GLU A 45 -8.92 6.50 8.94
CA GLU A 45 -7.93 7.47 9.45
C GLU A 45 -8.57 8.51 10.37
N SER A 46 -9.77 9.02 10.03
CA SER A 46 -10.50 9.96 10.87
C SER A 46 -10.89 9.32 12.21
N SER A 47 -11.39 8.09 12.20
CA SER A 47 -11.72 7.34 13.41
C SER A 47 -10.48 7.07 14.26
N LYS A 48 -9.35 6.70 13.63
CA LYS A 48 -8.06 6.56 14.32
C LYS A 48 -7.63 7.86 14.99
N LYS A 49 -7.77 9.00 14.32
CA LYS A 49 -7.43 10.31 14.87
C LYS A 49 -8.32 10.68 16.08
N SER A 50 -9.57 10.23 16.08
CA SER A 50 -10.42 10.35 17.28
C SER A 50 -9.85 9.55 18.45
N LEU A 51 -9.38 8.32 18.21
CA LEU A 51 -8.69 7.53 19.24
C LEU A 51 -7.39 8.17 19.72
N ASP A 52 -6.66 8.86 18.85
CA ASP A 52 -5.46 9.62 19.25
C ASP A 52 -5.79 10.70 20.29
N SER A 53 -6.88 11.44 20.08
CA SER A 53 -7.34 12.46 21.03
C SER A 53 -7.73 11.85 22.38
N VAL A 54 -8.44 10.73 22.36
CA VAL A 54 -8.85 10.02 23.57
C VAL A 54 -7.62 9.47 24.32
N LEU A 55 -6.67 8.88 23.59
CA LEU A 55 -5.41 8.39 24.16
C LEU A 55 -4.63 9.51 24.85
N GLU A 56 -4.52 10.68 24.22
CA GLU A 56 -3.83 11.84 24.79
C GLU A 56 -4.50 12.31 26.09
N GLU A 57 -5.84 12.31 26.12
CA GLU A 57 -6.61 12.65 27.31
C GLU A 57 -6.36 11.66 28.47
N HIS A 58 -6.42 10.35 28.20
CA HIS A 58 -6.14 9.33 29.21
C HIS A 58 -4.70 9.42 29.72
N GLN A 59 -3.72 9.69 28.84
CA GLN A 59 -2.33 9.89 29.24
C GLN A 59 -2.15 11.13 30.13
N LYS A 60 -2.89 12.22 29.87
CA LYS A 60 -2.87 13.41 30.74
C LYS A 60 -3.46 13.09 32.11
N ARG A 61 -4.59 12.39 32.16
CA ARG A 61 -5.23 11.95 33.42
C ARG A 61 -4.31 11.05 34.24
N ALA A 62 -3.69 10.04 33.61
CA ALA A 62 -2.73 9.15 34.26
C ALA A 62 -1.59 9.91 34.95
N LYS A 63 -1.03 10.94 34.29
CA LYS A 63 0.04 11.77 34.86
C LYS A 63 -0.40 12.58 36.07
N LEU A 64 -1.63 13.09 36.08
CA LEU A 64 -2.17 13.84 37.22
C LEU A 64 -2.36 12.91 38.42
N LEU A 65 -2.91 11.71 38.20
CA LEU A 65 -3.20 10.76 39.27
C LEU A 65 -1.97 10.11 39.88
N ASN A 66 -0.88 10.01 39.10
CA ASN A 66 0.44 9.66 39.62
C ASN A 66 0.92 10.59 40.74
N SER A 67 0.40 11.82 40.80
CA SER A 67 0.70 12.77 41.89
C SER A 67 -0.25 12.66 43.09
N GLU A 68 -1.42 12.07 42.92
CA GLU A 68 -2.48 11.96 43.95
C GLU A 68 -2.42 10.63 44.73
N GLY A 69 -1.69 9.63 44.21
CA GLY A 69 -1.38 8.37 44.93
C GLY A 69 -2.48 7.30 44.90
N ASP A 70 -3.53 7.49 44.11
CA ASP A 70 -4.61 6.51 43.94
C ASP A 70 -4.22 5.41 42.93
N LYS A 71 -3.77 4.27 43.45
CA LYS A 71 -3.25 3.15 42.64
C LYS A 71 -4.33 2.42 41.85
N GLU A 72 -5.51 2.18 42.43
CA GLU A 72 -6.58 1.46 41.74
C GLU A 72 -7.05 2.23 40.51
N PHE A 73 -7.19 3.56 40.67
CA PHE A 73 -7.59 4.41 39.56
C PHE A 73 -6.50 4.55 38.49
N GLN A 74 -5.22 4.55 38.89
CA GLN A 74 -4.10 4.48 37.94
C GLN A 74 -4.11 3.19 37.12
N ASP A 75 -4.34 2.04 37.76
CA ASP A 75 -4.36 0.74 37.09
C ASP A 75 -5.47 0.68 36.03
N ILE A 76 -6.67 1.18 36.35
CA ILE A 76 -7.79 1.29 35.41
C ILE A 76 -7.41 2.15 34.20
N ILE A 77 -6.82 3.33 34.41
CA ILE A 77 -6.45 4.21 33.29
C ILE A 77 -5.34 3.60 32.45
N ASN A 78 -4.37 2.92 33.06
CA ASN A 78 -3.31 2.23 32.33
C ASN A 78 -3.86 1.09 31.47
N GLU A 79 -4.83 0.34 31.99
CA GLU A 79 -5.54 -0.68 31.21
C GLU A 79 -6.27 -0.06 30.00
N GLU A 80 -7.01 1.04 30.21
CA GLU A 80 -7.68 1.76 29.13
C GLU A 80 -6.71 2.28 28.06
N ILE A 81 -5.56 2.84 28.48
CA ILE A 81 -4.49 3.26 27.56
C ILE A 81 -4.02 2.08 26.71
N ASN A 82 -3.76 0.93 27.33
CA ASN A 82 -3.33 -0.27 26.62
C ASN A 82 -4.40 -0.78 25.64
N ASN A 83 -5.67 -0.74 26.03
CA ASN A 83 -6.79 -1.10 25.18
C ASN A 83 -6.89 -0.18 23.96
N ILE A 84 -6.82 1.14 24.16
CA ILE A 84 -6.85 2.13 23.06
C ILE A 84 -5.66 1.94 22.11
N VAL A 85 -4.46 1.69 22.64
CA VAL A 85 -3.28 1.36 21.82
C VAL A 85 -3.53 0.09 21.01
N GLY A 86 -4.07 -0.96 21.63
CA GLY A 86 -4.48 -2.19 20.96
C GLY A 86 -5.43 -1.92 19.80
N TYR A 87 -6.50 -1.15 20.02
CA TYR A 87 -7.42 -0.76 18.96
C TYR A 87 -6.72 0.00 17.82
N LYS A 88 -5.85 0.97 18.13
CA LYS A 88 -5.11 1.72 17.10
C LYS A 88 -4.29 0.82 16.17
N THR A 89 -3.68 -0.25 16.68
CA THR A 89 -2.95 -1.19 15.83
C THR A 89 -3.85 -1.87 14.79
N LEU A 90 -5.11 -2.17 15.15
CA LEU A 90 -6.10 -2.72 14.22
C LEU A 90 -6.46 -1.70 13.12
N PHE A 91 -6.63 -0.42 13.50
CA PHE A 91 -6.86 0.66 12.53
C PHE A 91 -5.69 0.80 11.55
N GLU A 92 -4.45 0.81 12.05
CA GLU A 92 -3.25 0.91 11.22
C GLU A 92 -3.14 -0.26 10.25
N LYS A 93 -3.37 -1.48 10.73
CA LYS A 93 -3.34 -2.67 9.89
C LYS A 93 -4.36 -2.58 8.74
N ALA A 94 -5.61 -2.23 9.05
CA ALA A 94 -6.66 -2.11 8.03
C ALA A 94 -6.37 -0.99 7.02
N ILE A 95 -5.83 0.15 7.47
CA ILE A 95 -5.40 1.24 6.57
C ILE A 95 -4.32 0.73 5.61
N LEU A 96 -3.32 0.03 6.11
CA LEU A 96 -2.22 -0.49 5.30
C LEU A 96 -2.68 -1.53 4.27
N ASP A 97 -3.56 -2.45 4.69
CA ASP A 97 -4.04 -3.48 3.78
C ASP A 97 -4.99 -2.89 2.71
N LEU A 98 -5.86 -1.93 3.06
CA LEU A 98 -6.66 -1.20 2.06
C LEU A 98 -5.78 -0.37 1.12
N ALA A 99 -4.75 0.29 1.64
CA ALA A 99 -3.80 1.05 0.83
C ALA A 99 -3.05 0.14 -0.15
N ARG A 100 -2.68 -1.07 0.26
CA ARG A 100 -2.06 -2.06 -0.64
C ARG A 100 -2.95 -2.38 -1.83
N VAL A 101 -4.22 -2.71 -1.59
CA VAL A 101 -5.20 -2.97 -2.66
C VAL A 101 -5.38 -1.75 -3.54
N ARG A 102 -5.47 -0.55 -2.94
CA ARG A 102 -5.58 0.72 -3.67
C ARG A 102 -4.42 0.91 -4.64
N TYR A 103 -3.18 0.75 -4.17
CA TYR A 103 -2.00 0.91 -5.03
C TYR A 103 -1.93 -0.15 -6.13
N ARG A 104 -2.34 -1.39 -5.85
CA ARG A 104 -2.40 -2.43 -6.88
C ARG A 104 -3.41 -2.08 -7.95
N LEU A 105 -4.65 -1.75 -7.58
CA LEU A 105 -5.67 -1.33 -8.52
C LEU A 105 -5.22 -0.11 -9.33
N GLU A 106 -4.64 0.91 -8.68
CA GLU A 106 -4.10 2.07 -9.38
C GLU A 106 -3.03 1.68 -10.40
N THR A 107 -2.12 0.78 -10.04
CA THR A 107 -1.08 0.27 -10.95
C THR A 107 -1.71 -0.46 -12.14
N LEU A 108 -2.75 -1.28 -11.91
CA LEU A 108 -3.46 -2.00 -12.97
C LEU A 108 -4.17 -1.06 -13.96
N ALA A 109 -4.48 0.19 -13.58
CA ALA A 109 -5.00 1.18 -14.51
C ALA A 109 -3.97 1.64 -15.58
N TYR A 110 -2.69 1.26 -15.43
CA TYR A 110 -1.59 1.67 -16.31
C TYR A 110 -0.78 0.51 -16.89
N VAL A 111 -1.05 -0.73 -16.48
CA VAL A 111 -0.38 -1.95 -16.99
C VAL A 111 -1.09 -2.45 -18.25
N GLU A 112 -0.36 -3.08 -19.17
CA GLU A 112 -0.89 -3.61 -20.44
C GLU A 112 -1.74 -4.89 -20.27
N GLU A 113 -1.42 -5.74 -19.28
CA GLU A 113 -2.14 -6.99 -18.98
C GLU A 113 -2.71 -7.03 -17.55
N PRO A 114 -3.63 -6.12 -17.19
CA PRO A 114 -4.13 -5.99 -15.82
C PRO A 114 -4.95 -7.19 -15.33
N MET A 115 -5.45 -8.04 -16.25
CA MET A 115 -6.27 -9.21 -15.94
C MET A 115 -5.61 -10.25 -15.06
N LYS A 116 -4.29 -10.45 -15.21
CA LYS A 116 -3.57 -11.50 -14.48
C LYS A 116 -3.53 -11.26 -12.97
N GLU A 117 -3.64 -10.00 -12.57
CA GLU A 117 -3.46 -9.57 -11.18
C GLU A 117 -4.78 -9.33 -10.44
N LEU A 118 -5.91 -9.16 -11.14
CA LEU A 118 -7.22 -8.92 -10.51
C LEU A 118 -7.66 -10.05 -9.56
N PRO A 119 -7.42 -11.35 -9.84
CA PRO A 119 -7.71 -12.41 -8.87
C PRO A 119 -6.95 -12.23 -7.55
N ALA A 120 -5.69 -11.81 -7.60
CA ALA A 120 -4.90 -11.54 -6.38
C ALA A 120 -5.46 -10.34 -5.61
N VAL A 121 -5.98 -9.31 -6.30
CA VAL A 121 -6.68 -8.19 -5.65
C VAL A 121 -7.96 -8.66 -4.96
N MET A 122 -8.73 -9.56 -5.58
CA MET A 122 -9.95 -10.13 -4.99
C MET A 122 -9.66 -10.90 -3.71
N GLU A 123 -8.62 -11.73 -3.69
CA GLU A 123 -8.19 -12.45 -2.49
C GLU A 123 -7.75 -11.49 -1.37
N GLU A 124 -7.09 -10.38 -1.70
CA GLU A 124 -6.76 -9.35 -0.71
C GLU A 124 -8.00 -8.67 -0.15
N LEU A 125 -8.95 -8.27 -0.99
CA LEU A 125 -10.22 -7.70 -0.54
C LEU A 125 -10.97 -8.64 0.42
N GLN A 126 -10.97 -9.95 0.13
CA GLN A 126 -11.59 -10.95 1.00
C GLN A 126 -10.87 -11.11 2.35
N ARG A 127 -9.53 -11.01 2.36
CA ARG A 127 -8.74 -11.05 3.60
C ARG A 127 -8.93 -9.80 4.47
N ILE A 128 -9.19 -8.66 3.85
CA ILE A 128 -9.37 -7.37 4.55
C ILE A 128 -10.75 -7.26 5.20
N GLU A 129 -11.77 -7.91 4.65
CA GLU A 129 -13.15 -7.87 5.16
C GLU A 129 -13.28 -8.13 6.67
N PRO A 130 -12.72 -9.21 7.26
CA PRO A 130 -12.82 -9.45 8.69
C PRO A 130 -12.10 -8.40 9.55
N GLU A 131 -11.15 -7.65 9.00
CA GLU A 131 -10.41 -6.63 9.74
C GLU A 131 -11.18 -5.32 9.76
N VAL A 132 -11.72 -4.92 8.61
CA VAL A 132 -12.62 -3.78 8.49
C VAL A 132 -13.89 -4.02 9.33
N ALA A 133 -14.40 -5.25 9.39
CA ALA A 133 -15.56 -5.59 10.22
C ALA A 133 -15.35 -5.29 11.71
N LYS A 134 -14.12 -5.45 12.21
CA LYS A 134 -13.78 -5.22 13.63
C LYS A 134 -13.75 -3.74 14.00
N ILE A 135 -13.37 -2.86 13.07
CA ILE A 135 -13.08 -1.44 13.37
C ILE A 135 -14.08 -0.47 12.74
N ALA A 136 -14.70 -0.84 11.63
CA ALA A 136 -15.55 0.03 10.82
C ALA A 136 -16.61 -0.82 10.08
N PRO A 137 -17.55 -1.45 10.80
CA PRO A 137 -18.56 -2.34 10.22
C PRO A 137 -19.43 -1.65 9.16
N ASP A 138 -19.64 -0.34 9.28
CA ASP A 138 -20.42 0.46 8.31
C ASP A 138 -19.79 0.48 6.91
N LEU A 139 -18.48 0.23 6.81
CA LEU A 139 -17.76 0.20 5.53
C LEU A 139 -17.85 -1.15 4.83
N LEU A 140 -18.41 -2.20 5.46
CA LEU A 140 -18.48 -3.54 4.88
C LEU A 140 -19.30 -3.57 3.58
N ASN A 141 -20.40 -2.82 3.52
CA ASN A 141 -21.21 -2.75 2.30
C ASN A 141 -20.43 -2.09 1.15
N GLN A 142 -19.60 -1.08 1.44
CA GLN A 142 -18.74 -0.45 0.44
C GLN A 142 -17.65 -1.40 -0.04
N LEU A 143 -17.03 -2.15 0.88
CA LEU A 143 -16.01 -3.15 0.56
C LEU A 143 -16.57 -4.30 -0.30
N ARG A 144 -17.77 -4.80 0.03
CA ARG A 144 -18.45 -5.82 -0.77
C ARG A 144 -18.84 -5.31 -2.15
N SER A 145 -19.31 -4.07 -2.23
CA SER A 145 -19.62 -3.43 -3.51
C SER A 145 -18.37 -3.26 -4.38
N LEU A 146 -17.24 -2.90 -3.76
CA LEU A 146 -15.95 -2.83 -4.43
C LEU A 146 -15.51 -4.19 -4.97
N ARG A 147 -15.60 -5.24 -4.14
CA ARG A 147 -15.30 -6.61 -4.56
C ARG A 147 -16.16 -7.02 -5.76
N LYS A 148 -17.47 -6.75 -5.71
CA LYS A 148 -18.37 -7.02 -6.84
C LYS A 148 -17.95 -6.26 -8.10
N LYS A 149 -17.57 -4.98 -7.98
CA LYS A 149 -17.04 -4.22 -9.14
C LYS A 149 -15.79 -4.85 -9.74
N VAL A 150 -14.87 -5.32 -8.90
CA VAL A 150 -13.64 -6.00 -9.37
C VAL A 150 -13.98 -7.33 -10.04
N GLU A 151 -14.94 -8.07 -9.52
CA GLU A 151 -15.47 -9.30 -10.13
C GLU A 151 -16.14 -9.02 -11.50
N ASP A 152 -16.98 -7.99 -11.58
CA ASP A 152 -17.62 -7.57 -12.82
C ASP A 152 -16.57 -7.21 -13.90
N ILE A 153 -15.48 -6.53 -13.53
CA ILE A 153 -14.36 -6.22 -14.44
C ILE A 153 -13.72 -7.50 -15.01
N ILE A 154 -13.50 -8.52 -14.15
CA ILE A 154 -12.92 -9.80 -14.58
C ILE A 154 -13.84 -10.48 -15.60
N ILE A 155 -15.15 -10.49 -15.34
CA ILE A 155 -16.14 -11.13 -16.21
C ILE A 155 -16.27 -10.40 -17.55
N GLU A 156 -16.44 -9.07 -17.52
CA GLU A 156 -16.60 -8.24 -18.73
C GLU A 156 -15.40 -8.36 -19.65
N THR A 157 -14.19 -8.37 -19.10
CA THR A 157 -12.96 -8.44 -19.89
C THR A 157 -12.65 -9.86 -20.38
N ALA A 158 -13.09 -10.90 -19.66
CA ALA A 158 -13.00 -12.30 -20.13
C ALA A 158 -13.98 -12.61 -21.27
N ALA A 159 -15.07 -11.84 -21.38
CA ALA A 159 -16.10 -12.02 -22.39
C ALA A 159 -15.80 -11.33 -23.73
N GLU A 160 -14.79 -10.46 -23.81
CA GLU A 160 -14.37 -9.86 -25.09
C GLU A 160 -13.48 -10.84 -25.88
N PRO A 161 -13.95 -11.35 -27.05
CA PRO A 161 -13.07 -12.08 -27.94
C PRO A 161 -12.04 -11.10 -28.51
N SER A 162 -10.76 -11.36 -28.22
CA SER A 162 -9.63 -10.66 -28.83
C SER A 162 -9.82 -10.57 -30.36
N PRO A 163 -9.91 -9.37 -30.97
CA PRO A 163 -9.99 -9.24 -32.41
C PRO A 163 -8.59 -9.42 -32.98
N GLY A 164 -8.15 -10.68 -33.10
CA GLY A 164 -6.75 -10.92 -33.41
C GLY A 164 -6.34 -12.35 -33.75
N VAL A 165 -7.24 -13.26 -34.11
CA VAL A 165 -6.84 -14.50 -34.80
C VAL A 165 -7.92 -14.88 -35.83
N THR A 166 -7.82 -14.32 -37.03
CA THR A 166 -8.37 -14.97 -38.22
C THR A 166 -7.60 -16.28 -38.42
N GLY A 167 -8.17 -17.40 -37.97
CA GLY A 167 -7.47 -18.66 -38.12
C GLY A 167 -8.18 -19.84 -37.49
N ARG A 168 -9.21 -20.32 -38.19
CA ARG A 168 -9.68 -21.72 -38.17
C ARG A 168 -10.52 -22.12 -36.96
N ALA A 169 -11.83 -22.21 -37.20
CA ALA A 169 -12.75 -22.99 -36.39
C ALA A 169 -12.30 -24.47 -36.33
N PRO A 170 -12.56 -25.13 -35.20
CA PRO A 170 -13.13 -26.47 -35.28
C PRO A 170 -14.45 -26.54 -34.51
N THR A 171 -15.50 -26.75 -35.30
CA THR A 171 -16.61 -27.69 -35.04
C THR A 171 -16.70 -28.32 -33.66
N THR A 172 -17.77 -27.91 -32.96
CA THR A 172 -18.70 -28.74 -32.19
C THR A 172 -18.42 -30.25 -32.21
N VAL A 173 -18.07 -30.81 -31.05
CA VAL A 173 -18.41 -32.20 -30.70
C VAL A 173 -19.01 -32.21 -29.31
N VAL A 174 -20.33 -32.33 -29.29
CA VAL A 174 -21.10 -32.83 -28.15
C VAL A 174 -20.82 -34.32 -28.03
N LYS A 175 -20.21 -34.77 -26.92
CA LYS A 175 -20.37 -36.15 -26.39
C LYS A 175 -20.28 -36.12 -24.87
N THR A 176 -21.42 -36.14 -24.19
CA THR A 176 -22.07 -37.32 -23.57
C THR A 176 -21.60 -37.57 -22.14
N VAL A 177 -22.56 -37.42 -21.23
CA VAL A 177 -22.55 -37.78 -19.80
C VAL A 177 -22.15 -39.25 -19.61
N ALA A 178 -21.19 -39.52 -18.72
CA ALA A 178 -21.06 -40.80 -18.04
C ALA A 178 -20.24 -40.66 -16.74
N GLN A 179 -20.91 -40.90 -15.62
CA GLN A 179 -20.35 -41.44 -14.37
C GLN A 179 -21.30 -42.58 -13.94
N PRO A 180 -20.94 -43.52 -13.05
CA PRO A 180 -19.63 -43.82 -12.46
C PRO A 180 -19.25 -45.32 -12.58
N THR A 181 -17.98 -45.67 -12.38
CA THR A 181 -17.63 -47.05 -11.96
C THR A 181 -16.50 -47.03 -10.96
N VAL A 182 -16.85 -47.47 -9.75
CA VAL A 182 -15.96 -47.76 -8.63
C VAL A 182 -15.14 -49.01 -8.97
N LYS A 183 -13.83 -48.92 -8.92
CA LYS A 183 -12.95 -50.04 -8.55
C LYS A 183 -11.86 -49.52 -7.62
N LYS A 184 -11.95 -49.96 -6.36
CA LYS A 184 -10.87 -49.98 -5.38
C LYS A 184 -9.82 -50.99 -5.83
N GLU A 185 -8.54 -50.65 -5.73
CA GLU A 185 -7.57 -51.33 -4.85
C GLU A 185 -6.20 -50.61 -4.90
N ASP A 186 -5.64 -50.49 -3.70
CA ASP A 186 -4.48 -49.77 -3.16
C ASP A 186 -3.09 -50.27 -3.63
N PRO A 187 -1.94 -49.85 -3.06
CA PRO A 187 -1.54 -48.57 -2.44
C PRO A 187 -0.11 -48.15 -2.87
N THR A 188 0.21 -46.88 -3.13
CA THR A 188 1.57 -46.33 -2.86
C THR A 188 1.66 -44.84 -3.17
N LEU A 189 2.58 -44.18 -2.47
CA LEU A 189 2.99 -42.76 -2.58
C LEU A 189 2.28 -41.82 -1.60
N LEU A 190 2.58 -42.03 -0.33
CA LEU A 190 2.55 -40.99 0.69
C LEU A 190 3.45 -39.80 0.26
N PRO A 191 3.05 -38.56 0.58
CA PRO A 191 3.87 -37.37 0.36
C PRO A 191 5.14 -37.39 1.24
N PRO A 192 6.26 -36.81 0.79
CA PRO A 192 7.51 -36.80 1.54
C PRO A 192 7.38 -35.98 2.84
N PRO A 193 7.95 -36.46 3.96
CA PRO A 193 7.92 -35.75 5.25
C PRO A 193 8.85 -34.51 5.26
N PRO A 194 8.59 -33.54 6.15
CA PRO A 194 9.43 -32.36 6.33
C PRO A 194 10.82 -32.74 6.85
N PRO A 195 11.89 -32.00 6.48
CA PRO A 195 13.24 -32.31 6.92
C PRO A 195 13.38 -32.13 8.43
N SER A 196 13.72 -33.22 9.12
CA SER A 196 14.08 -33.25 10.53
C SER A 196 15.43 -32.58 10.80
N GLU A 197 15.48 -31.97 11.98
CA GLU A 197 16.60 -31.44 12.75
C GLU A 197 17.99 -32.00 12.41
N VAL A 198 18.89 -31.11 12.02
CA VAL A 198 20.32 -31.38 11.94
C VAL A 198 20.89 -31.36 13.36
N LYS A 199 21.30 -32.54 13.83
CA LYS A 199 22.11 -32.74 15.04
C LYS A 199 23.45 -32.01 14.89
N ILE A 200 23.72 -31.16 15.88
CA ILE A 200 25.00 -30.55 16.18
C ILE A 200 25.96 -31.65 16.67
N PRO A 201 27.20 -31.77 16.17
CA PRO A 201 28.23 -32.53 16.85
C PRO A 201 28.82 -31.67 17.98
N GLU A 202 28.66 -32.14 19.20
CA GLU A 202 29.42 -31.68 20.36
C GLU A 202 30.91 -32.02 20.16
N THR A 203 31.79 -31.04 20.37
CA THR A 203 33.14 -31.33 20.84
C THR A 203 33.50 -30.30 21.91
N SER A 204 33.45 -30.82 23.13
CA SER A 204 34.02 -30.41 24.39
C SER A 204 35.28 -29.53 24.36
N GLY A 205 35.30 -28.52 25.23
CA GLY A 205 36.54 -28.01 25.82
C GLY A 205 36.49 -26.58 26.37
N GLY A 206 36.39 -26.44 27.70
CA GLY A 206 37.13 -25.41 28.44
C GLY A 206 36.37 -24.16 28.90
N ILE A 207 36.02 -24.18 30.18
CA ILE A 207 35.48 -23.12 31.06
C ILE A 207 36.38 -21.87 31.10
N ASN A 208 35.81 -20.65 30.98
CA ASN A 208 36.13 -19.54 31.90
C ASN A 208 35.14 -18.35 31.79
N GLU A 209 34.82 -17.81 32.96
CA GLU A 209 33.79 -16.80 33.26
C GLU A 209 34.20 -15.36 32.90
N GLN A 210 33.30 -14.55 32.32
CA GLN A 210 32.92 -13.19 32.79
C GLN A 210 31.94 -12.47 31.82
N PRO A 211 31.04 -11.62 32.33
CA PRO A 211 29.99 -10.97 31.54
C PRO A 211 30.53 -9.73 30.82
N GLN A 212 30.51 -9.72 29.49
CA GLN A 212 30.78 -8.51 28.71
C GLN A 212 29.48 -7.92 28.16
N ALA A 213 29.31 -6.63 28.47
CA ALA A 213 28.21 -5.78 28.09
C ALA A 213 27.91 -5.83 26.58
N ILE A 214 26.61 -5.82 26.27
CA ILE A 214 26.09 -5.64 24.91
C ILE A 214 26.47 -4.23 24.45
N VAL A 215 27.59 -4.09 23.74
CA VAL A 215 27.93 -2.88 23.01
C VAL A 215 27.01 -2.84 21.78
N VAL A 216 25.93 -2.08 21.88
CA VAL A 216 25.11 -1.68 20.74
C VAL A 216 25.99 -0.84 19.80
N LYS A 217 26.55 -1.47 18.76
CA LYS A 217 27.17 -0.75 17.64
C LYS A 217 26.09 0.06 16.95
N LYS A 218 26.12 1.38 17.17
CA LYS A 218 25.41 2.38 16.38
C LYS A 218 25.77 2.17 14.90
N PRO A 219 24.82 1.83 14.00
CA PRO A 219 25.14 1.64 12.60
C PRO A 219 25.53 2.98 11.97
N GLU A 220 26.65 2.97 11.25
CA GLU A 220 27.22 4.14 10.59
C GLU A 220 26.26 4.77 9.56
N PRO A 221 26.28 6.09 9.38
CA PRO A 221 25.45 6.77 8.40
C PRO A 221 25.88 6.38 6.98
N VAL A 222 24.93 5.90 6.18
CA VAL A 222 25.13 5.59 4.76
C VAL A 222 25.49 6.88 4.02
N GLU A 223 26.61 6.90 3.31
CA GLU A 223 27.02 8.04 2.50
C GLU A 223 26.15 8.14 1.25
N VAL A 224 25.02 8.83 1.37
CA VAL A 224 24.10 9.10 0.27
C VAL A 224 24.59 10.33 -0.52
N PRO A 225 24.65 10.27 -1.87
CA PRO A 225 24.98 11.42 -2.70
C PRO A 225 24.01 12.59 -2.52
N VAL A 226 24.54 13.81 -2.51
CA VAL A 226 23.79 15.05 -2.21
C VAL A 226 22.57 15.24 -3.12
N HIS A 227 22.67 14.89 -4.40
CA HIS A 227 21.57 15.06 -5.36
C HIS A 227 20.35 14.16 -5.04
N VAL A 228 20.57 13.01 -4.41
CA VAL A 228 19.49 12.10 -3.99
C VAL A 228 18.77 12.71 -2.78
N VAL A 229 19.54 13.27 -1.85
CA VAL A 229 19.00 13.96 -0.66
C VAL A 229 18.18 15.18 -1.07
N GLU A 230 18.60 15.92 -2.09
CA GLU A 230 17.82 17.04 -2.66
C GLU A 230 16.44 16.59 -3.16
N GLN A 231 16.35 15.46 -3.87
CA GLN A 231 15.08 14.93 -4.34
C GLN A 231 14.17 14.51 -3.19
N TRP A 232 14.71 13.79 -2.21
CA TRP A 232 13.96 13.39 -1.02
C TRP A 232 13.45 14.58 -0.21
N LEU A 233 14.24 15.65 -0.10
CA LEU A 233 13.82 16.89 0.56
C LEU A 233 12.66 17.57 -0.17
N LEU A 234 12.69 17.59 -1.50
CA LEU A 234 11.58 18.16 -2.29
C LEU A 234 10.29 17.35 -2.13
N ASP A 235 10.39 16.03 -2.10
CA ASP A 235 9.23 15.15 -1.91
C ASP A 235 8.66 15.28 -0.48
N GLU A 236 9.52 15.39 0.53
CA GLU A 236 9.09 15.62 1.91
C GLU A 236 8.44 17.01 2.06
N LEU A 237 8.98 18.05 1.41
CA LEU A 237 8.39 19.38 1.39
C LEU A 237 7.04 19.42 0.66
N ARG A 238 6.90 18.71 -0.46
CA ARG A 238 5.61 18.61 -1.19
C ARG A 238 4.55 17.89 -0.36
N SER A 239 4.92 16.79 0.29
CA SER A 239 3.99 15.99 1.08
C SER A 239 3.56 16.66 2.39
N LYS A 240 4.43 17.45 3.02
CA LYS A 240 4.16 18.16 4.29
C LYS A 240 3.75 19.62 4.13
N GLY A 241 3.44 20.07 2.91
CA GLY A 241 2.93 21.42 2.66
C GLY A 241 3.95 22.54 2.91
N GLY A 242 5.25 22.26 2.70
CA GLY A 242 6.33 23.25 2.80
C GLY A 242 6.99 23.36 4.19
N ILE A 243 6.59 22.53 5.16
CA ILE A 243 7.22 22.48 6.49
C ILE A 243 8.12 21.24 6.58
N LEU A 244 9.39 21.45 6.90
CA LEU A 244 10.39 20.39 7.06
C LEU A 244 10.91 20.34 8.49
N ASP A 245 10.70 19.21 9.15
CA ASP A 245 11.41 18.87 10.38
C ASP A 245 12.72 18.14 10.02
N VAL A 246 13.83 18.83 10.23
CA VAL A 246 15.18 18.35 9.91
C VAL A 246 15.57 17.14 10.78
N SER A 247 15.17 17.10 12.05
CA SER A 247 15.51 16.01 12.98
C SER A 247 14.78 14.71 12.60
N ASN A 248 13.52 14.84 12.21
CA ASN A 248 12.73 13.73 11.69
C ASN A 248 13.30 13.22 10.36
N PHE A 249 13.65 14.14 9.44
CA PHE A 249 14.22 13.79 8.14
C PHE A 249 15.55 13.04 8.26
N ILE A 250 16.45 13.50 9.13
CA ILE A 250 17.74 12.84 9.42
C ILE A 250 17.51 11.41 9.92
N SER A 251 16.56 11.22 10.84
CA SER A 251 16.27 9.92 11.43
C SER A 251 15.62 8.96 10.42
N LYS A 252 14.70 9.48 9.60
CA LYS A 252 13.95 8.73 8.59
C LYS A 252 14.83 8.25 7.44
N TYR A 253 15.67 9.13 6.90
CA TYR A 253 16.50 8.84 5.73
C TYR A 253 17.95 8.47 6.08
N ARG A 254 18.31 8.46 7.36
CA ARG A 254 19.66 8.17 7.89
C ARG A 254 20.76 9.01 7.22
N VAL A 255 20.45 10.26 6.90
CA VAL A 255 21.37 11.19 6.25
C VAL A 255 22.08 12.05 7.30
N ARG A 256 23.38 12.29 7.10
CA ARG A 256 24.15 13.21 7.95
C ARG A 256 23.55 14.63 7.93
N LYS A 257 23.53 15.29 9.10
CA LYS A 257 22.97 16.63 9.28
C LYS A 257 23.56 17.64 8.29
N GLU A 258 24.87 17.56 8.08
CA GLU A 258 25.65 18.44 7.20
C GLU A 258 25.17 18.33 5.75
N VAL A 259 24.89 17.11 5.28
CA VAL A 259 24.44 16.84 3.91
C VAL A 259 23.02 17.39 3.70
N VAL A 260 22.16 17.30 4.72
CA VAL A 260 20.79 17.86 4.65
C VAL A 260 20.83 19.38 4.52
N TYR A 261 21.64 20.07 5.33
CA TYR A 261 21.76 21.53 5.21
C TYR A 261 22.42 21.96 3.90
N LEU A 262 23.39 21.19 3.40
CA LEU A 262 24.03 21.46 2.12
C LEU A 262 23.04 21.30 0.96
N ALA A 263 22.22 20.24 0.97
CA ALA A 263 21.15 20.03 0.01
C ALA A 263 20.09 21.13 0.05
N LEU A 264 19.67 21.57 1.24
CA LEU A 264 18.73 22.70 1.39
C LEU A 264 19.30 24.01 0.82
N ARG A 265 20.58 24.28 1.07
CA ARG A 265 21.27 25.46 0.52
C ARG A 265 21.39 25.39 -1.00
N ASN A 266 21.65 24.20 -1.55
CA ASN A 266 21.67 23.99 -3.00
C ASN A 266 20.29 24.24 -3.62
N LEU A 267 19.22 23.70 -3.02
CA LEU A 267 17.85 23.90 -3.49
C LEU A 267 17.42 25.37 -3.42
N GLU A 268 17.87 26.11 -2.40
CA GLU A 268 17.66 27.55 -2.29
C GLU A 268 18.44 28.32 -3.37
N SER A 269 19.71 27.97 -3.60
CA SER A 269 20.53 28.59 -4.65
C SER A 269 19.97 28.35 -6.07
N LYS A 270 19.30 27.21 -6.28
CA LYS A 270 18.58 26.87 -7.51
C LYS A 270 17.22 27.59 -7.63
N GLY A 271 16.79 28.32 -6.60
CA GLY A 271 15.51 29.02 -6.57
C GLY A 271 14.27 28.12 -6.43
N VAL A 272 14.46 26.84 -6.11
CA VAL A 272 13.37 25.85 -6.02
C VAL A 272 12.61 25.99 -4.69
N ILE A 273 13.30 26.43 -3.64
CA ILE A 273 12.73 26.65 -2.31
C ILE A 273 13.21 28.00 -1.73
N LYS A 274 12.46 28.55 -0.79
CA LYS A 274 12.90 29.69 0.04
C LYS A 274 12.96 29.23 1.49
N LEU A 275 14.12 29.35 2.14
CA LEU A 275 14.26 28.95 3.54
C LEU A 275 13.82 30.10 4.44
N LYS A 276 12.75 29.89 5.21
CA LYS A 276 12.35 30.78 6.29
C LYS A 276 12.61 30.06 7.61
N ARG A 277 13.58 30.55 8.38
CA ARG A 277 13.89 30.02 9.71
C ARG A 277 12.90 30.62 10.71
N PHE A 278 12.25 29.76 11.48
CA PHE A 278 11.38 30.12 12.59
C PHE A 278 12.02 29.67 13.89
#